data_AF-A0A1F8QID2-F1
#
_entry.id   AF-A0A1F8QID2-F1
#
_cell.length_a   1.000
_cell.length_b   1.000
_cell.length_c   1.000
_cell.angle_alpha   90.00
_cell.angle_beta   90.00
_cell.angle_gamma   90.00
#
_symmetry.space_group_name_H-M   'P 1'
#
loop_
_entity.id
_entity.type
_entity.pdbx_description
1 polymer ?
#
loop_
_entity_poly.entity_id
_entity_poly.type
_entity_poly.pdbx_seq_one_letter_code
_entity_poly.pdbx_strand_id
1 'polypeptide(L)'
;MDENPGPDLVVEYQVNVDLWKHDDDLRQQRNHTFLTMNTVLLVALGSLITLGDTLGDKALMAILISIFGLPVCYIWNRVQARNGEYIRFRRYQLRSIEARLPGFSTFGNQHLAMDLHKQIGFEGIAEKFEISKSGAGSSTRLEGFLPGVIAGFWLLILLGGLMIILSGWSGFYSVIIAGRTAWILYG
;
A
#
# COMPACT_ATOMS: atom_id res chain seq x y z
N MET A 1 4.80 20.96 42.62
CA MET A 1 6.20 20.97 42.15
C MET A 1 6.16 21.52 40.74
N ASP A 2 6.27 22.85 40.64
CA ASP A 2 6.42 23.55 39.36
C ASP A 2 7.89 23.45 38.95
N GLU A 3 8.25 22.34 38.31
CA GLU A 3 9.40 22.36 37.41
C GLU A 3 8.91 23.06 36.14
N ASN A 4 9.23 24.34 36.01
CA ASN A 4 9.10 25.06 34.76
C ASN A 4 9.76 24.17 33.68
N PRO A 5 8.99 23.55 32.77
CA PRO A 5 9.54 22.58 31.83
C PRO A 5 10.61 23.31 31.05
N GLY A 6 11.85 22.86 31.20
CA GLY A 6 13.00 23.58 30.67
C GLY A 6 12.81 23.88 29.18
N PRO A 7 13.43 24.94 28.65
CA PRO A 7 13.41 25.27 27.23
C PRO A 7 13.74 24.08 26.32
N ASP A 8 14.48 23.09 26.85
CA ASP A 8 14.81 21.82 26.22
C ASP A 8 13.58 20.99 25.79
N LEU A 9 12.52 20.90 26.59
CA LEU A 9 11.33 20.11 26.24
C LEU A 9 10.52 20.74 25.11
N VAL A 10 10.47 22.08 25.06
CA VAL A 10 9.81 22.81 23.98
C VAL A 10 10.60 22.64 22.67
N VAL A 11 11.93 22.68 22.74
CA VAL A 11 12.80 22.40 21.59
C VAL A 11 12.64 20.96 21.12
N GLU A 12 12.66 19.98 22.04
CA GLU A 12 12.41 18.57 21.70
C GLU A 12 11.04 18.38 21.03
N TYR A 13 10.00 19.05 21.54
CA TYR A 13 8.67 19.02 20.96
C TYR A 13 8.68 19.56 19.51
N GLN A 14 9.27 20.73 19.28
CA GLN A 14 9.38 21.33 17.94
C GLN A 14 10.12 20.40 16.96
N VAL A 15 11.26 19.85 17.38
CA VAL A 15 12.03 18.90 16.56
C VAL A 15 11.20 17.67 16.22
N ASN A 16 10.43 17.12 17.16
CA ASN A 16 9.57 15.97 16.90
C ASN A 16 8.39 16.31 15.97
N VAL A 17 7.85 17.52 16.06
CA VAL A 17 6.80 18.00 15.14
C VAL A 17 7.34 18.10 13.71
N ASP A 18 8.53 18.67 13.53
CA ASP A 18 9.11 18.83 12.19
C ASP A 18 9.54 17.50 11.58
N LEU A 19 10.07 16.59 12.40
CA LEU A 19 10.33 15.21 11.97
C LEU A 19 9.02 14.49 11.59
N TRP A 20 7.93 14.69 12.33
CA TRP A 20 6.63 14.12 11.98
C TRP A 20 6.10 14.63 10.63
N LYS A 21 6.23 15.93 10.35
CA LYS A 21 5.85 16.51 9.04
C LYS A 21 6.67 15.88 7.92
N HIS A 22 7.99 15.81 8.10
CA HIS A 22 8.89 15.19 7.13
C HIS A 22 8.54 13.72 6.87
N ASP A 23 8.22 12.95 7.92
CA ASP A 23 7.80 11.55 7.80
C ASP A 23 6.48 11.39 7.04
N ASP A 24 5.55 12.35 7.18
CA ASP A 24 4.30 12.38 6.42
C ASP A 24 4.52 12.67 4.93
N ASP A 25 5.37 13.64 4.61
CA ASP A 25 5.75 13.94 3.22
C ASP A 25 6.41 12.72 2.57
N LEU A 26 7.33 12.06 3.27
CA LEU A 26 7.95 10.82 2.81
C LEU A 26 6.92 9.70 2.63
N ARG A 27 5.87 9.61 3.46
CA ARG A 27 4.77 8.65 3.30
C ARG A 27 4.01 8.91 1.99
N GLN A 28 3.62 10.14 1.74
CA GLN A 28 2.92 10.52 0.51
C GLN A 28 3.78 10.28 -0.73
N GLN A 29 5.06 10.69 -0.69
CA GLN A 29 6.02 10.48 -1.77
C GLN A 29 6.22 8.99 -2.07
N ARG A 30 6.35 8.14 -1.05
CA ARG A 30 6.43 6.69 -1.24
C ARG A 30 5.19 6.13 -1.92
N ASN A 31 3.99 6.48 -1.44
CA ASN A 31 2.75 6.01 -2.06
C ASN A 31 2.66 6.45 -3.54
N HIS A 32 3.07 7.69 -3.84
CA HIS A 32 3.17 8.17 -5.21
C HIS A 32 4.16 7.36 -6.06
N THR A 33 5.37 7.08 -5.55
CA THR A 33 6.38 6.26 -6.23
C THR A 33 5.87 4.84 -6.49
N PHE A 34 5.16 4.24 -5.55
CA PHE A 34 4.56 2.91 -5.72
C PHE A 34 3.55 2.87 -6.86
N LEU A 35 2.63 3.83 -6.87
CA LEU A 35 1.60 3.95 -7.91
C LEU A 35 2.23 4.23 -9.28
N THR A 36 3.23 5.11 -9.32
CA THR A 36 3.98 5.42 -10.53
C THR A 36 4.67 4.17 -11.09
N MET A 37 5.35 3.41 -10.24
CA MET A 37 6.04 2.18 -10.66
C MET A 37 5.06 1.13 -11.21
N ASN A 38 3.91 0.93 -10.56
CA ASN A 38 2.88 0.02 -11.07
C ASN A 38 2.25 0.51 -12.38
N THR A 39 2.08 1.83 -12.54
CA THR A 39 1.61 2.43 -13.79
C THR A 39 2.61 2.18 -14.92
N VAL A 40 3.91 2.35 -14.65
CA VAL A 40 4.98 2.03 -15.62
C VAL A 40 4.95 0.56 -16.00
N LEU A 41 4.81 -0.35 -15.03
CA LEU A 41 4.67 -1.80 -15.31
C LEU A 41 3.44 -2.12 -16.16
N LEU A 42 2.32 -1.45 -15.91
CA LEU A 42 1.09 -1.62 -16.69
C LEU A 42 1.26 -1.12 -18.13
N VAL A 43 1.92 0.02 -18.33
CA VAL A 43 2.24 0.55 -19.66
C VAL A 43 3.21 -0.38 -20.39
N ALA A 44 4.22 -0.90 -19.70
CA ALA A 44 5.14 -1.89 -20.25
C ALA A 44 4.40 -3.16 -20.67
N LEU A 45 3.45 -3.64 -19.86
CA LEU A 45 2.61 -4.78 -20.19
C LEU A 45 1.78 -4.54 -21.44
N GLY A 46 1.05 -3.41 -21.48
CA GLY A 46 0.25 -3.05 -22.65
C GLY A 46 1.09 -2.99 -23.93
N SER A 47 2.29 -2.40 -23.84
CA SER A 47 3.22 -2.30 -24.98
C SER A 47 3.73 -3.67 -25.42
N LEU A 48 4.23 -4.50 -24.49
CA LEU A 48 4.79 -5.82 -24.81
C LEU A 48 3.75 -6.80 -25.35
N ILE A 49 2.49 -6.72 -24.90
CA ILE A 49 1.40 -7.53 -25.44
C ILE A 49 1.16 -7.24 -26.93
N THR A 50 1.41 -6.02 -27.41
CA THR A 50 1.23 -5.68 -28.84
C THR A 50 2.30 -6.28 -29.74
N LEU A 51 3.46 -6.66 -29.17
CA LEU A 51 4.57 -7.29 -29.90
C LEU A 51 4.38 -8.80 -30.08
N GLY A 52 3.47 -9.42 -29.32
CA GLY A 52 3.21 -10.86 -29.41
C GLY A 52 2.28 -11.19 -30.58
N ASP A 53 2.70 -12.09 -31.46
CA ASP A 53 1.88 -12.53 -32.59
C ASP A 53 0.84 -13.57 -32.16
N THR A 54 1.18 -14.43 -31.20
CA THR A 54 0.29 -15.47 -30.70
C THR A 54 -0.31 -15.14 -29.33
N LEU A 55 -1.42 -15.79 -28.99
CA LEU A 55 -2.01 -15.70 -27.65
C LEU A 55 -1.05 -16.24 -26.58
N GLY A 56 -0.21 -17.22 -26.93
CA GLY A 56 0.81 -17.79 -26.05
C GLY A 56 1.92 -16.79 -25.72
N ASP A 57 2.41 -16.03 -26.72
CA ASP A 57 3.44 -15.00 -26.51
C ASP A 57 2.92 -13.89 -25.59
N LYS A 58 1.68 -13.44 -25.82
CA LYS A 58 1.02 -12.44 -24.98
C LYS A 58 0.88 -12.92 -23.54
N ALA A 59 0.47 -14.19 -23.36
CA ALA A 59 0.38 -14.81 -22.04
C ALA A 59 1.74 -14.91 -21.35
N LEU A 60 2.80 -15.28 -22.08
CA LEU A 60 4.15 -15.33 -21.55
C LEU A 60 4.65 -13.96 -21.08
N MET A 61 4.45 -12.90 -21.88
CA MET A 61 4.80 -11.53 -21.50
C MET A 61 4.04 -11.07 -20.26
N ALA A 62 2.75 -11.41 -20.18
CA ALA A 62 1.91 -11.12 -19.02
C ALA A 62 2.40 -11.81 -17.73
N ILE A 63 2.81 -13.08 -17.83
CA ILE A 63 3.41 -13.82 -16.72
C ILE A 63 4.71 -13.16 -16.26
N LEU A 64 5.62 -12.85 -17.20
CA LEU A 64 6.93 -12.28 -16.88
C LEU A 64 6.80 -10.95 -16.13
N ILE A 65 5.92 -10.06 -16.57
CA ILE A 65 5.68 -8.78 -15.88
C ILE A 65 5.00 -9.01 -14.52
N SER A 66 4.05 -9.93 -14.43
CA SER A 66 3.35 -10.20 -13.16
C SER A 66 4.29 -10.79 -12.10
N ILE A 67 5.25 -11.62 -12.50
CA ILE A 67 6.32 -12.13 -11.63
C ILE A 67 7.18 -10.99 -11.07
N PHE A 68 7.30 -9.86 -11.78
CA PHE A 68 7.99 -8.68 -11.25
C PHE A 68 7.08 -7.80 -10.38
N GLY A 69 5.81 -7.62 -10.78
CA GLY A 69 4.84 -6.79 -10.05
C GLY A 69 4.50 -7.33 -8.64
N LEU A 70 4.42 -8.65 -8.48
CA LEU A 70 4.09 -9.27 -7.19
C LEU A 70 5.15 -9.03 -6.09
N PRO A 71 6.45 -9.30 -6.30
CA PRO A 71 7.51 -8.94 -5.36
C PRO A 71 7.54 -7.45 -5.02
N VAL A 72 7.33 -6.58 -6.01
CA VAL A 72 7.24 -5.13 -5.78
C VAL A 72 6.14 -4.81 -4.77
N CYS A 73 4.94 -5.36 -4.95
CA CYS A 73 3.83 -5.16 -4.01
C CYS A 73 4.13 -5.73 -2.62
N TYR A 74 4.75 -6.90 -2.55
CA TYR A 74 5.14 -7.52 -1.28
C TYR A 74 6.16 -6.67 -0.51
N ILE A 75 7.24 -6.24 -1.17
CA ILE A 75 8.26 -5.37 -0.57
C ILE A 75 7.61 -4.07 -0.10
N TRP A 76 6.73 -3.48 -0.92
CA TRP A 76 6.06 -2.24 -0.56
C TRP A 76 5.19 -2.38 0.68
N ASN A 77 4.41 -3.47 0.78
CA ASN A 77 3.61 -3.78 1.94
C ASN A 77 4.45 -3.88 3.22
N ARG A 78 5.64 -4.51 3.13
CA ARG A 78 6.58 -4.61 4.26
C ARG A 78 7.14 -3.25 4.67
N VAL A 79 7.51 -2.41 3.70
CA VAL A 79 7.98 -1.04 3.95
C VAL A 79 6.89 -0.22 4.63
N GLN A 80 5.65 -0.32 4.16
CA GLN A 80 4.53 0.44 4.71
C GLN A 80 4.15 -0.02 6.12
N ALA A 81 4.17 -1.33 6.40
CA ALA A 81 3.94 -1.87 7.74
C ALA A 81 4.98 -1.35 8.75
N ARG A 82 6.26 -1.37 8.39
CA ARG A 82 7.34 -0.85 9.24
C ARG A 82 7.20 0.66 9.47
N ASN A 83 6.87 1.42 8.44
CA ASN A 83 6.67 2.87 8.55
C ASN A 83 5.44 3.22 9.40
N GLY A 84 4.39 2.40 9.36
CA GLY A 84 3.23 2.56 10.23
C GLY A 84 3.61 2.49 11.72
N GLU A 85 4.52 1.59 12.09
CA GLU A 85 5.04 1.49 13.45
C GLU A 85 5.92 2.68 13.83
N TYR A 86 6.74 3.22 12.92
CA TYR A 86 7.50 4.44 13.18
C TYR A 86 6.59 5.66 13.44
N ILE A 87 5.53 5.82 12.65
CA ILE A 87 4.55 6.89 12.84
C ILE A 87 3.83 6.73 14.19
N ARG A 88 3.46 5.50 14.55
CA ARG A 88 2.85 5.21 15.87
C ARG A 88 3.79 5.59 17.00
N PHE A 89 5.04 5.13 16.94
CA PHE A 89 6.06 5.46 17.93
C PHE A 89 6.22 6.97 18.12
N ARG A 90 6.32 7.73 17.01
CA ARG A 90 6.40 9.20 17.03
C ARG A 90 5.18 9.86 17.69
N ARG A 91 3.97 9.40 17.36
CA ARG A 91 2.74 9.91 17.99
C ARG A 91 2.69 9.62 19.49
N TYR A 92 3.23 8.49 19.94
CA TYR A 92 3.38 8.21 21.37
C TYR A 92 4.41 9.14 22.00
N GLN A 93 5.56 9.37 21.35
CA GLN A 93 6.59 10.29 21.84
C GLN A 93 6.04 11.72 21.99
N LEU A 94 5.40 12.26 20.95
CA LEU A 94 4.80 13.60 20.97
C LEU A 94 3.78 13.75 22.10
N ARG A 95 2.84 12.80 22.25
CA ARG A 95 1.87 12.81 23.36
C ARG A 95 2.53 12.70 24.73
N SER A 96 3.63 11.94 24.84
CA SER A 96 4.38 11.84 26.09
C SER A 96 5.09 13.15 26.47
N ILE A 97 5.49 13.95 25.48
CA ILE A 97 6.09 15.28 25.68
C ILE A 97 4.99 16.28 26.04
N GLU A 98 3.85 16.27 25.32
CA GLU A 98 2.69 17.10 25.66
C GLU A 98 2.19 16.87 27.08
N ALA A 99 2.16 15.62 27.55
CA ALA A 99 1.77 15.31 28.94
C ALA A 99 2.68 15.95 30.00
N ARG A 100 3.88 16.39 29.60
CA ARG A 100 4.87 17.08 30.45
C ARG A 100 4.93 18.59 30.20
N LEU A 101 4.23 19.10 29.18
CA LEU A 101 4.18 20.51 28.80
C LEU A 101 2.78 21.10 29.09
N PRO A 102 2.64 22.03 30.06
CA PRO A 102 1.36 22.65 30.35
C PRO A 102 0.88 23.48 29.16
N GLY A 103 -0.41 23.36 28.84
CA GLY A 103 -1.05 24.09 27.74
C GLY A 103 -0.92 23.44 26.35
N PHE A 104 -0.15 22.34 26.21
CA PHE A 104 -0.06 21.60 24.95
C PHE A 104 -1.00 20.40 24.96
N SER A 105 -1.90 20.33 23.97
CA SER A 105 -2.86 19.23 23.84
C SER A 105 -3.13 18.84 22.38
N THR A 106 -2.31 19.28 21.44
CA THR A 106 -2.58 19.14 20.00
C THR A 106 -2.65 17.68 19.58
N PHE A 107 -1.62 16.89 19.87
CA PHE A 107 -1.56 15.48 19.49
C PHE A 107 -2.44 14.59 20.38
N GLY A 108 -2.61 14.97 21.65
CA GLY A 108 -3.59 14.37 22.56
C GLY A 108 -5.02 14.51 22.01
N ASN A 109 -5.41 15.72 21.64
CA ASN A 109 -6.71 16.01 21.02
C ASN A 109 -6.82 15.33 19.66
N GLN A 110 -5.79 15.38 18.81
CA GLN A 110 -5.81 14.68 17.53
C GLN A 110 -6.07 13.17 17.73
N HIS A 111 -5.44 12.52 18.71
CA HIS A 111 -5.70 11.10 19.00
C HIS A 111 -7.14 10.87 19.49
N LEU A 112 -7.63 11.69 20.41
CA LEU A 112 -9.00 11.59 20.92
C LEU A 112 -10.03 11.74 19.80
N ALA A 113 -9.81 12.66 18.86
CA ALA A 113 -10.71 12.95 17.77
C ALA A 113 -10.59 11.92 16.65
N MET A 114 -9.37 11.68 16.16
CA MET A 114 -9.10 10.90 14.95
C MET A 114 -9.03 9.39 15.18
N ASP A 115 -8.55 8.95 16.34
CA ASP A 115 -8.40 7.51 16.62
C ASP A 115 -9.51 6.98 17.53
N LEU A 116 -9.94 7.78 18.52
CA LEU A 116 -10.98 7.39 19.49
C LEU A 116 -12.37 7.93 19.14
N HIS A 117 -12.49 8.77 18.10
CA HIS A 117 -13.76 9.35 17.65
C HIS A 117 -14.56 10.06 18.75
N LYS A 118 -13.86 10.68 19.71
CA LYS A 118 -14.47 11.46 20.77
C LYS A 118 -14.67 12.90 20.31
N GLN A 119 -15.75 13.52 20.76
CA GLN A 119 -15.95 14.95 20.56
C GLN A 119 -14.90 15.75 21.34
N ILE A 120 -14.33 16.77 20.71
CA ILE A 120 -13.33 17.65 21.32
C ILE A 120 -13.75 19.10 21.17
N GLY A 121 -13.67 19.84 22.27
CA GLY A 121 -13.80 21.31 22.25
C GLY A 121 -12.43 21.95 22.10
N PHE A 122 -12.38 23.09 21.42
CA PHE A 122 -11.19 23.93 21.34
C PHE A 122 -11.37 25.16 22.23
N GLU A 123 -10.30 25.57 22.91
CA GLU A 123 -10.34 26.81 23.68
C GLU A 123 -10.66 28.01 22.78
N GLY A 124 -11.58 28.86 23.22
CA GLY A 124 -11.99 30.06 22.47
C GLY A 124 -13.00 29.81 21.35
N ILE A 125 -13.46 28.56 21.13
CA ILE A 125 -14.46 28.23 20.11
C ILE A 125 -15.61 27.45 20.77
N ALA A 126 -16.86 27.88 20.53
CA ALA A 126 -18.05 27.23 21.10
C ALA A 126 -18.37 25.87 20.45
N GLU A 127 -17.85 25.64 19.25
CA GLU A 127 -18.06 24.44 18.46
C GLU A 127 -17.23 23.26 18.98
N LYS A 128 -17.81 22.06 18.90
CA LYS A 128 -17.12 20.81 19.15
C LYS A 128 -16.82 20.13 17.83
N PHE A 129 -15.59 19.63 17.68
CA PHE A 129 -15.23 18.80 16.55
C PHE A 129 -15.69 17.36 16.78
N GLU A 130 -16.44 16.83 15.83
CA GLU A 130 -16.87 15.43 15.77
C GLU A 130 -16.57 14.88 14.39
N ILE A 131 -16.00 13.68 14.34
CA ILE A 131 -15.79 12.99 13.07
C ILE A 131 -17.11 12.36 12.62
N SER A 132 -17.49 12.69 11.38
CA SER A 132 -18.62 12.04 10.72
C SER A 132 -18.40 10.53 10.59
N LYS A 133 -19.48 9.73 10.57
CA LYS A 133 -19.38 8.26 10.39
C LYS A 133 -18.60 7.86 9.13
N SER A 134 -18.68 8.65 8.06
CA SER A 134 -17.90 8.46 6.84
C SER A 134 -16.42 8.82 7.00
N GLY A 135 -16.09 9.80 7.84
CA GLY A 135 -14.71 10.19 8.17
C GLY A 135 -14.03 9.28 9.20
N ALA A 136 -14.79 8.48 9.95
CA ALA A 136 -14.26 7.47 10.87
C ALA A 136 -13.55 6.30 10.14
N GLY A 137 -13.77 6.20 8.82
CA GLY A 137 -12.97 5.36 7.95
C GLY A 137 -11.56 5.94 7.82
N SER A 138 -10.60 5.33 8.50
CA SER A 138 -9.20 5.77 8.43
C SER A 138 -8.66 5.63 7.00
N SER A 139 -8.36 6.76 6.36
CA SER A 139 -7.62 6.81 5.08
C SER A 139 -6.32 6.02 5.15
N THR A 140 -5.70 5.94 6.33
CA THR A 140 -4.50 5.15 6.59
C THR A 140 -4.73 3.65 6.43
N ARG A 141 -5.94 3.13 6.72
CA ARG A 141 -6.29 1.73 6.44
C ARG A 141 -6.41 1.47 4.95
N LEU A 142 -7.03 2.40 4.20
CA LEU A 142 -7.13 2.30 2.74
C LEU A 142 -5.74 2.33 2.09
N GLU A 143 -4.88 3.26 2.52
CA GLU A 143 -3.48 3.33 2.09
C GLU A 143 -2.74 2.02 2.35
N GLY A 144 -2.94 1.41 3.53
CA GLY A 144 -2.31 0.13 3.89
C GLY A 144 -2.83 -1.07 3.08
N PHE A 145 -4.05 -0.99 2.53
CA PHE A 145 -4.63 -2.05 1.72
C PHE A 145 -4.22 -1.97 0.25
N LEU A 146 -3.78 -0.79 -0.22
CA LEU A 146 -3.45 -0.52 -1.62
C LEU A 146 -2.43 -1.51 -2.22
N PRO A 147 -1.31 -1.86 -1.55
CA PRO A 147 -0.39 -2.87 -2.10
C PRO A 147 -1.04 -4.24 -2.27
N GLY A 148 -1.99 -4.61 -1.40
CA GLY A 148 -2.74 -5.86 -1.49
C GLY A 148 -3.68 -5.89 -2.69
N VAL A 149 -4.37 -4.79 -2.97
CA VAL A 149 -5.25 -4.66 -4.15
C VAL A 149 -4.45 -4.81 -5.44
N ILE A 150 -3.33 -4.11 -5.55
CA ILE A 150 -2.48 -4.16 -6.74
C ILE A 150 -1.78 -5.53 -6.87
N ALA A 151 -1.39 -6.16 -5.76
CA ALA A 151 -0.91 -7.54 -5.78
C ALA A 151 -1.98 -8.50 -6.31
N GLY A 152 -3.23 -8.33 -5.89
CA GLY A 152 -4.36 -9.11 -6.41
C GLY A 152 -4.54 -8.96 -7.92
N PHE A 153 -4.41 -7.74 -8.43
CA PHE A 153 -4.42 -7.48 -9.87
C PHE A 153 -3.29 -8.25 -10.60
N TRP A 154 -2.04 -8.16 -10.13
CA TRP A 154 -0.93 -8.90 -10.74
C TRP A 154 -1.09 -10.41 -10.64
N LEU A 155 -1.66 -10.90 -9.53
CA LEU A 155 -1.94 -12.33 -9.36
C LEU A 155 -2.96 -12.82 -10.38
N LEU A 156 -4.02 -12.04 -10.65
CA LEU A 156 -5.02 -12.41 -11.65
C LEU A 156 -4.41 -12.48 -13.06
N ILE A 157 -3.53 -11.54 -13.41
CA ILE A 157 -2.82 -11.58 -14.70
C ILE A 157 -1.91 -12.82 -14.79
N LEU A 158 -1.16 -13.10 -13.72
CA LEU A 158 -0.30 -14.28 -13.65
C LEU A 158 -1.10 -15.57 -13.86
N LEU A 159 -2.19 -15.74 -13.11
CA LEU A 159 -3.03 -16.94 -13.18
C LEU A 159 -3.71 -17.07 -14.55
N GLY A 160 -4.20 -15.97 -15.11
CA GLY A 160 -4.79 -15.94 -16.45
C GLY A 160 -3.78 -16.35 -17.53
N GLY A 161 -2.56 -15.79 -17.48
CA GLY A 161 -1.48 -16.17 -18.40
C GLY A 161 -1.11 -17.65 -18.28
N LEU A 162 -0.95 -18.16 -17.05
CA LEU A 162 -0.63 -19.57 -16.81
C LEU A 162 -1.72 -20.51 -17.37
N MET A 163 -2.99 -20.18 -17.16
CA MET A 163 -4.11 -20.95 -17.69
C MET A 163 -4.10 -21.02 -19.23
N ILE A 164 -3.77 -19.92 -19.90
CA ILE A 164 -3.65 -19.87 -21.37
C ILE A 164 -2.51 -20.79 -21.85
N ILE A 165 -1.34 -20.72 -21.22
CA ILE A 165 -0.20 -21.58 -21.61
C ILE A 165 -0.52 -23.06 -21.40
N LEU A 166 -1.10 -23.41 -20.24
CA LEU A 166 -1.42 -24.80 -19.91
C LEU A 166 -2.50 -25.39 -20.81
N SER A 167 -3.51 -24.59 -21.20
CA SER A 167 -4.57 -25.03 -22.12
C SER A 167 -4.09 -25.17 -23.57
N GLY A 168 -3.14 -24.33 -24.02
CA GLY A 168 -2.47 -24.50 -25.30
C GLY A 168 -1.66 -25.80 -25.37
N TRP A 169 -1.01 -26.18 -24.26
CA TRP A 169 -0.24 -27.42 -24.15
C TRP A 169 -1.11 -28.68 -24.15
N SER A 170 -2.23 -28.69 -23.43
CA SER A 170 -3.11 -29.87 -23.40
C SER A 170 -3.72 -30.17 -24.77
N GLY A 171 -4.09 -29.16 -25.55
CA GLY A 171 -4.57 -29.32 -26.92
C GLY A 171 -3.53 -29.94 -27.85
N PHE A 172 -2.25 -29.54 -27.73
CA PHE A 172 -1.16 -30.11 -28.52
C PHE A 172 -0.93 -31.60 -28.22
N TYR A 173 -0.95 -32.00 -26.94
CA TYR A 173 -0.82 -33.40 -26.56
C TYR A 173 -1.97 -34.27 -27.06
N SER A 174 -3.21 -33.76 -27.02
CA SER A 174 -4.37 -34.49 -27.55
C SER A 174 -4.25 -34.74 -29.06
N VAL A 175 -3.73 -33.78 -29.83
CA VAL A 175 -3.48 -33.94 -31.27
C VAL A 175 -2.38 -34.97 -31.55
N ILE A 176 -1.27 -34.96 -30.79
CA ILE A 176 -0.20 -35.95 -30.94
C ILE A 176 -0.69 -37.37 -30.63
N ILE A 177 -1.45 -37.53 -29.54
CA ILE A 177 -1.99 -38.83 -29.14
C ILE A 177 -2.98 -39.33 -30.20
N ALA A 178 -3.89 -38.47 -30.69
CA ALA A 178 -4.83 -38.83 -31.75
C ALA A 178 -4.13 -39.17 -33.08
N GLY A 179 -3.06 -38.46 -33.44
CA GLY A 179 -2.25 -38.77 -34.62
C GLY A 179 -1.53 -40.12 -34.50
N ARG A 180 -0.99 -40.44 -33.32
CA ARG A 180 -0.37 -41.75 -33.05
C ARG A 180 -1.38 -42.90 -33.08
N THR A 181 -2.56 -42.72 -32.50
CA THR A 181 -3.59 -43.78 -32.52
C THR A 181 -4.15 -44.00 -33.92
N ALA A 182 -4.33 -42.94 -34.72
CA ALA A 182 -4.74 -43.07 -36.11
C ALA A 182 -3.67 -43.80 -36.95
N TRP A 183 -2.38 -43.50 -36.77
CA TRP A 183 -1.31 -44.20 -37.48
C TRP A 183 -1.25 -45.70 -37.14
N ILE A 184 -1.48 -46.08 -35.88
CA ILE A 184 -1.51 -47.48 -35.43
C ILE A 184 -2.74 -48.24 -35.99
N LEU A 185 -3.87 -47.55 -36.18
CA LEU A 185 -5.11 -48.19 -36.63
C LEU A 185 -5.22 -48.31 -38.16
N TYR A 186 -4.51 -47.47 -38.91
CA TYR A 186 -4.66 -47.35 -40.36
C TYR A 186 -3.36 -47.52 -41.17
N GLY A 187 -2.22 -47.78 -40.51
CA GLY A 187 -0.92 -48.09 -41.14
C GLY A 187 -0.51 -49.52 -40.89
#